data_AF-A0A2G6HHW8-F1
#
_entry.id   AF-A0A2G6HHW8-F1
#
_cell.length_a   1.000
_cell.length_b   1.000
_cell.length_c   1.000
_cell.angle_alpha   90.00
_cell.angle_beta   90.00
_cell.angle_gamma   90.00
#
_symmetry.space_group_name_H-M   'P 1'
#
loop_
_entity.id
_entity.type
_entity.pdbx_description
1 polymer ?
#
loop_
_entity_poly.entity_id
_entity_poly.type
_entity_poly.pdbx_seq_one_letter_code
_entity_poly.pdbx_strand_id
1 'polypeptide(L)'
;MALSNPVLAELANKFGIATEFWDWKGRLTEVSDETVVEILSAMGIDASTRQLASQALTEFENNIWRQVVPPCVVSEQGHGIHVNIHVNAGADVRVHIELEDGTTRPAWQTENWAPDRLVDGNWLGEATFWLGEDLPLGYHKLIANTQGRTSVGWLIITPNFVGLPETMAGNRVWGYATQLYSVRSAESWGIGDLTDLADLAVWASANQQAGYLLINPLYASQSAPPLEPSPYLPATRRYINPIYLRPEEVIGYHKLPEAKQAE
;
A
#
# COMPACT_ATOMS: atom_id res chain seq x y z
N MET A 1 -21.98 -2.08 -24.42
CA MET A 1 -21.03 -2.26 -25.50
C MET A 1 -19.65 -2.45 -24.91
N ALA A 2 -19.08 -3.63 -25.11
CA ALA A 2 -17.65 -3.82 -24.91
C ALA A 2 -16.87 -2.75 -25.69
N LEU A 3 -15.72 -2.33 -25.16
CA LEU A 3 -14.86 -1.33 -25.79
C LEU A 3 -14.70 -1.60 -27.30
N SER A 4 -14.69 -0.55 -28.10
CA SER A 4 -14.76 -0.69 -29.57
C SER A 4 -13.52 -1.39 -30.16
N ASN A 5 -12.41 -1.35 -29.41
CA ASN A 5 -11.15 -1.99 -29.73
C ASN A 5 -10.84 -3.16 -28.75
N PRO A 6 -10.82 -4.43 -29.20
CA PRO A 6 -10.53 -5.57 -28.33
C PRO A 6 -9.12 -5.51 -27.70
N VAL A 7 -8.16 -4.91 -28.40
CA VAL A 7 -6.80 -4.71 -27.87
C VAL A 7 -6.81 -3.72 -26.69
N LEU A 8 -7.66 -2.69 -26.76
CA LEU A 8 -7.81 -1.73 -25.66
C LEU A 8 -8.45 -2.41 -24.44
N ALA A 9 -9.41 -3.30 -24.65
CA ALA A 9 -10.02 -4.08 -23.57
C ALA A 9 -9.03 -5.04 -22.90
N GLU A 10 -8.21 -5.72 -23.70
CA GLU A 10 -7.15 -6.58 -23.17
C GLU A 10 -6.13 -5.78 -22.37
N LEU A 11 -5.68 -4.63 -22.90
CA LEU A 11 -4.75 -3.74 -22.19
C LEU A 11 -5.36 -3.22 -20.89
N ALA A 12 -6.60 -2.75 -20.90
CA ALA A 12 -7.33 -2.31 -19.72
C ALA A 12 -7.38 -3.41 -18.64
N ASN A 13 -7.69 -4.64 -19.05
CA ASN A 13 -7.71 -5.79 -18.15
C ASN A 13 -6.32 -6.09 -17.55
N LYS A 14 -5.23 -6.01 -18.33
CA LYS A 14 -3.85 -6.18 -17.81
C LYS A 14 -3.47 -5.14 -16.76
N PHE A 15 -3.99 -3.92 -16.89
CA PHE A 15 -3.77 -2.83 -15.93
C PHE A 15 -4.83 -2.75 -14.81
N GLY A 16 -5.80 -3.68 -14.78
CA GLY A 16 -6.85 -3.71 -13.75
C GLY A 16 -7.85 -2.55 -13.87
N ILE A 17 -8.00 -1.97 -15.05
CA ILE A 17 -8.97 -0.90 -15.32
C ILE A 17 -10.33 -1.54 -15.57
N ALA A 18 -11.28 -1.27 -14.67
CA ALA A 18 -12.67 -1.72 -14.85
C ALA A 18 -13.29 -1.05 -16.08
N THR A 19 -13.83 -1.86 -17.00
CA THR A 19 -14.49 -1.38 -18.22
C THR A 19 -16.02 -1.29 -18.06
N GLU A 20 -16.54 -1.79 -16.95
CA GLU A 20 -17.93 -1.67 -16.53
C GLU A 20 -18.01 -1.75 -15.00
N PHE A 21 -19.05 -1.16 -14.41
CA PHE A 21 -19.30 -1.21 -12.98
C PHE A 21 -20.78 -0.96 -12.68
N TRP A 22 -21.24 -1.39 -11.50
CA TRP A 22 -22.55 -1.01 -10.98
C TRP A 22 -22.43 0.33 -10.24
N ASP A 23 -23.16 1.34 -10.71
CA ASP A 23 -23.17 2.64 -10.04
C ASP A 23 -23.93 2.59 -8.70
N TRP A 24 -23.83 3.66 -7.91
CA TRP A 24 -24.44 3.74 -6.57
C TRP A 24 -25.99 3.68 -6.59
N LYS A 25 -26.62 3.80 -7.77
CA LYS A 25 -28.07 3.64 -7.97
C LYS A 25 -28.42 2.22 -8.44
N GLY A 26 -27.46 1.32 -8.53
CA GLY A 26 -27.65 -0.05 -8.98
C GLY A 26 -27.84 -0.15 -10.49
N ARG A 27 -27.33 0.79 -11.28
CA ARG A 27 -27.33 0.68 -12.75
C ARG A 27 -25.96 0.21 -13.23
N LEU A 28 -25.96 -0.85 -14.04
CA LEU A 28 -24.77 -1.27 -14.78
C LEU A 28 -24.37 -0.16 -15.77
N THR A 29 -23.16 0.35 -15.59
CA THR A 29 -22.57 1.45 -16.34
C THR A 29 -21.32 0.94 -17.03
N GLU A 30 -21.20 1.26 -18.31
CA GLU A 30 -20.04 0.91 -19.12
C GLU A 30 -19.11 2.11 -19.25
N VAL A 31 -17.82 1.84 -19.36
CA VAL A 31 -16.76 2.86 -19.48
C VAL A 31 -16.42 3.03 -20.96
N SER A 32 -16.35 4.28 -21.42
CA SER A 32 -16.05 4.58 -22.82
C SER A 32 -14.58 4.37 -23.17
N ASP A 33 -14.28 4.15 -24.45
CA ASP A 33 -12.91 4.06 -24.97
C ASP A 33 -12.09 5.30 -24.60
N GLU A 34 -12.67 6.50 -24.69
CA GLU A 34 -11.98 7.75 -24.34
C GLU A 34 -11.55 7.77 -22.87
N THR A 35 -12.43 7.32 -21.97
CA THR A 35 -12.13 7.27 -20.54
C THR A 35 -11.01 6.28 -20.25
N VAL A 36 -11.02 5.10 -20.88
CA VAL A 36 -9.95 4.10 -20.71
C VAL A 36 -8.62 4.64 -21.22
N VAL A 37 -8.61 5.32 -22.37
CA VAL A 37 -7.41 5.95 -22.92
C VAL A 37 -6.89 7.06 -22.00
N GLU A 38 -7.75 7.89 -21.42
CA GLU A 38 -7.34 8.93 -20.48
C GLU A 38 -6.74 8.35 -19.18
N ILE A 39 -7.32 7.28 -18.63
CA ILE A 39 -6.77 6.59 -17.45
C ILE A 39 -5.40 5.99 -17.78
N LEU A 40 -5.26 5.30 -18.91
CA LEU A 40 -3.97 4.75 -19.35
C LEU A 40 -2.93 5.86 -19.54
N SER A 41 -3.32 7.00 -20.13
CA SER A 41 -2.45 8.16 -20.30
C SER A 41 -2.00 8.74 -18.96
N ALA A 42 -2.89 8.82 -17.96
CA ALA A 42 -2.54 9.23 -16.60
C ALA A 42 -1.56 8.25 -15.91
N MET A 43 -1.54 6.98 -16.33
CA MET A 43 -0.56 5.97 -15.94
C MET A 43 0.73 6.01 -16.78
N GLY A 44 0.83 6.92 -17.75
CA GLY A 44 1.98 7.09 -18.64
C GLY A 44 1.96 6.19 -19.88
N ILE A 45 0.81 5.64 -20.27
CA ILE A 45 0.66 4.69 -21.38
C ILE A 45 -0.19 5.31 -22.48
N ASP A 46 0.39 5.46 -23.68
CA ASP A 46 -0.36 5.92 -24.85
C ASP A 46 -1.08 4.74 -25.52
N ALA A 47 -2.41 4.76 -25.46
CA ALA A 47 -3.30 3.81 -26.12
C ALA A 47 -4.31 4.50 -27.05
N SER A 48 -4.01 5.72 -27.51
CA SER A 48 -4.91 6.57 -28.31
C SER A 48 -5.27 5.98 -29.67
N THR A 49 -4.53 4.98 -30.14
CA THR A 49 -4.84 4.23 -31.36
C THR A 49 -4.69 2.73 -31.13
N ARG A 50 -5.31 1.91 -31.98
CA ARG A 50 -5.15 0.45 -31.92
C ARG A 50 -3.68 0.02 -31.99
N GLN A 51 -2.88 0.67 -32.85
CA GLN A 51 -1.45 0.37 -33.01
C GLN A 51 -0.69 0.64 -31.71
N LEU A 52 -0.93 1.78 -31.07
CA LEU A 52 -0.29 2.18 -29.82
C LEU A 52 -0.72 1.26 -28.67
N ALA A 53 -2.00 0.90 -28.60
CA ALA A 53 -2.49 -0.09 -27.64
C ALA A 53 -1.82 -1.47 -27.80
N SER A 54 -1.64 -1.95 -29.05
CA SER A 54 -0.93 -3.21 -29.32
C SER A 54 0.55 -3.14 -28.92
N GLN A 55 1.20 -2.00 -29.15
CA GLN A 55 2.58 -1.76 -28.74
C GLN A 55 2.70 -1.73 -27.21
N ALA A 56 1.81 -1.03 -26.52
CA ALA A 56 1.75 -0.97 -25.06
C ALA A 56 1.49 -2.35 -24.43
N LEU A 57 0.63 -3.16 -25.03
CA LEU A 57 0.39 -4.55 -24.58
C LEU A 57 1.65 -5.40 -24.71
N THR A 58 2.32 -5.34 -25.88
CA THR A 58 3.58 -6.06 -26.12
C THR A 58 4.66 -5.62 -25.13
N GLU A 59 4.75 -4.31 -24.87
CA GLU A 59 5.70 -3.72 -23.94
C GLU A 59 5.41 -4.12 -22.49
N PHE A 60 4.15 -4.16 -22.07
CA PHE A 60 3.74 -4.68 -20.76
C PHE A 60 4.20 -6.13 -20.56
N GLU A 61 3.95 -7.00 -21.55
CA GLU A 61 4.39 -8.39 -21.47
C GLU A 61 5.91 -8.51 -21.44
N ASN A 62 6.63 -7.75 -22.28
CA ASN A 62 8.09 -7.76 -22.29
C ASN A 62 8.66 -7.23 -20.96
N ASN A 63 8.01 -6.26 -20.30
CA ASN A 63 8.43 -5.75 -19.01
C ASN A 63 8.40 -6.80 -17.90
N ILE A 64 7.46 -7.75 -17.94
CA ILE A 64 7.46 -8.90 -17.00
C ILE A 64 8.71 -9.74 -17.21
N TRP A 65 9.03 -10.07 -18.46
CA TRP A 65 10.18 -10.91 -18.82
C TRP A 65 11.54 -10.23 -18.59
N ARG A 66 11.61 -8.89 -18.66
CA ARG A 66 12.81 -8.11 -18.33
C ARG A 66 13.18 -8.19 -16.85
N GLN A 67 12.22 -8.52 -15.97
CA GLN A 67 12.46 -8.60 -14.54
C GLN A 67 13.03 -9.97 -14.18
N VAL A 68 14.29 -10.00 -13.74
CA VAL A 68 14.91 -11.26 -13.25
C VAL A 68 14.14 -11.81 -12.06
N VAL A 69 13.79 -10.93 -11.12
CA VAL A 69 12.99 -11.25 -9.93
C VAL A 69 11.77 -10.34 -9.95
N PRO A 70 10.56 -10.82 -9.61
CA PRO A 70 9.42 -9.94 -9.41
C PRO A 70 9.75 -8.86 -8.38
N PRO A 71 9.39 -7.58 -8.60
CA PRO A 71 9.77 -6.48 -7.72
C PRO A 71 9.19 -6.63 -6.31
N CYS A 72 8.01 -7.25 -6.20
CA CYS A 72 7.35 -7.52 -4.94
C CYS A 72 6.44 -8.74 -5.08
N VAL A 73 6.56 -9.69 -4.16
CA VAL A 73 5.67 -10.83 -3.99
C VAL A 73 5.03 -10.69 -2.62
N VAL A 74 3.70 -10.72 -2.56
CA VAL A 74 2.94 -10.68 -1.31
C VAL A 74 2.16 -11.97 -1.18
N SER A 75 2.22 -12.62 -0.03
CA SER A 75 1.47 -13.84 0.24
C SER A 75 1.02 -13.90 1.69
N GLU A 76 -0.08 -14.60 1.93
CA GLU A 76 -0.53 -14.89 3.28
C GLU A 76 0.27 -16.04 3.88
N GLN A 77 0.56 -15.95 5.17
CA GLN A 77 1.25 -16.99 5.93
C GLN A 77 0.54 -18.34 5.81
N GLY A 78 1.33 -19.42 5.70
CA GLY A 78 0.81 -20.79 5.64
C GLY A 78 0.47 -21.28 4.22
N HIS A 79 0.71 -20.47 3.19
CA HIS A 79 0.52 -20.86 1.79
C HIS A 79 1.85 -21.08 1.08
N GLY A 80 1.90 -22.13 0.26
CA GLY A 80 3.03 -22.38 -0.65
C GLY A 80 3.12 -21.28 -1.71
N ILE A 81 4.30 -20.67 -1.85
CA ILE A 81 4.53 -19.58 -2.79
C ILE A 81 5.38 -20.07 -3.97
N HIS A 82 4.89 -19.83 -5.19
CA HIS A 82 5.66 -20.01 -6.41
C HIS A 82 5.99 -18.65 -7.03
N VAL A 83 7.25 -18.50 -7.46
CA VAL A 83 7.73 -17.29 -8.11
C VAL A 83 8.44 -17.64 -9.41
N ASN A 84 8.18 -16.85 -10.45
CA ASN A 84 8.86 -16.98 -11.72
C ASN A 84 10.09 -16.07 -11.76
N ILE A 85 11.19 -16.61 -12.28
CA ILE A 85 12.48 -15.96 -12.38
C ILE A 85 12.90 -15.98 -13.84
N HIS A 86 13.20 -14.82 -14.41
CA HIS A 86 13.60 -14.70 -15.81
C HIS A 86 15.11 -14.51 -15.93
N VAL A 87 15.76 -15.29 -16.77
CA VAL A 87 17.19 -15.18 -17.05
C VAL A 87 17.47 -15.38 -18.53
N ASN A 88 18.68 -15.07 -19.00
CA ASN A 88 19.09 -15.45 -20.35
C ASN A 88 18.89 -16.95 -20.54
N ALA A 89 18.29 -17.35 -21.67
CA ALA A 89 18.03 -18.75 -21.97
C ALA A 89 19.33 -19.58 -21.88
N GLY A 90 19.28 -20.69 -21.14
CA GLY A 90 20.42 -21.55 -20.87
C GLY A 90 21.38 -21.07 -19.76
N ALA A 91 21.13 -19.91 -19.14
CA ALA A 91 21.88 -19.47 -17.97
C ALA A 91 21.48 -20.23 -16.70
N ASP A 92 22.42 -20.42 -15.78
CA ASP A 92 22.13 -20.89 -14.44
C ASP A 92 21.55 -19.77 -13.56
N VAL A 93 20.74 -20.15 -12.58
CA VAL A 93 20.24 -19.22 -11.57
C VAL A 93 20.13 -19.90 -10.21
N ARG A 94 20.62 -19.22 -9.18
CA ARG A 94 20.48 -19.65 -7.78
C ARG A 94 19.59 -18.67 -7.04
N VAL A 95 18.52 -19.19 -6.45
CA VAL A 95 17.51 -18.40 -5.76
C VAL A 95 17.48 -18.77 -4.28
N HIS A 96 17.41 -17.76 -3.42
CA HIS A 96 17.19 -17.93 -1.99
C HIS A 96 16.41 -16.75 -1.43
N ILE A 97 15.96 -16.87 -0.19
CA ILE A 97 15.24 -15.84 0.54
C ILE A 97 16.15 -15.35 1.67
N GLU A 98 16.30 -14.03 1.77
CA GLU A 98 16.85 -13.37 2.97
C GLU A 98 15.66 -12.93 3.82
N LEU A 99 15.50 -13.55 4.99
CA LEU A 99 14.44 -13.21 5.93
C LEU A 99 14.71 -11.85 6.59
N GLU A 100 13.68 -11.29 7.22
CA GLU A 100 13.75 -9.96 7.84
C GLU A 100 14.80 -9.90 8.97
N ASP A 101 15.00 -11.02 9.66
CA ASP A 101 16.02 -11.19 10.71
C ASP A 101 17.45 -11.40 10.17
N GLY A 102 17.62 -11.41 8.84
CA GLY A 102 18.89 -11.62 8.15
C GLY A 102 19.27 -13.08 7.93
N THR A 103 18.47 -14.04 8.40
CA THR A 103 18.72 -15.47 8.11
C THR A 103 18.34 -15.82 6.67
N THR A 104 18.88 -16.93 6.16
CA THR A 104 18.64 -17.37 4.77
C THR A 104 17.80 -18.62 4.73
N ARG A 105 16.83 -18.66 3.81
CA ARG A 105 16.04 -19.85 3.47
C ARG A 105 16.26 -20.23 2.00
N PRO A 106 16.33 -21.53 1.68
CA PRO A 106 16.45 -21.97 0.30
C PRO A 106 15.15 -21.73 -0.48
N ALA A 107 15.27 -21.69 -1.80
CA ALA A 107 14.16 -21.83 -2.74
C ALA A 107 14.41 -23.06 -3.62
N TRP A 108 13.36 -23.77 -4.01
CA TRP A 108 13.45 -25.02 -4.76
C TRP A 108 12.85 -24.85 -6.14
N GLN A 109 13.63 -25.13 -7.18
CA GLN A 109 13.11 -25.08 -8.54
C GLN A 109 12.03 -26.15 -8.74
N THR A 110 10.93 -25.77 -9.38
CA THR A 110 9.83 -26.65 -9.76
C THR A 110 9.66 -26.70 -11.27
N GLU A 111 8.78 -27.56 -11.76
CA GLU A 111 8.48 -27.65 -13.18
C GLU A 111 7.94 -26.32 -13.72
N ASN A 112 8.47 -25.92 -14.87
CA ASN A 112 7.99 -24.79 -15.66
C ASN A 112 8.11 -25.18 -17.14
N TRP A 113 7.01 -25.03 -17.88
CA TRP A 113 6.89 -25.41 -19.29
C TRP A 113 6.70 -24.19 -20.21
N ALA A 114 6.92 -22.98 -19.70
CA ALA A 114 6.88 -21.76 -20.48
C ALA A 114 8.02 -21.78 -21.51
N PRO A 115 7.74 -21.52 -22.79
CA PRO A 115 8.77 -21.45 -23.80
C PRO A 115 9.64 -20.21 -23.63
N ASP A 116 10.89 -20.28 -24.05
CA ASP A 116 11.76 -19.11 -24.12
C ASP A 116 11.14 -18.01 -25.00
N ARG A 117 11.34 -16.75 -24.60
CA ARG A 117 10.81 -15.56 -25.28
C ARG A 117 11.94 -14.66 -25.75
N LEU A 118 11.85 -14.19 -26.99
CA LEU A 118 12.76 -13.18 -27.52
C LEU A 118 12.32 -11.79 -27.04
N VAL A 119 13.13 -11.15 -26.20
CA VAL A 119 12.90 -9.80 -25.66
C VAL A 119 14.14 -8.96 -25.88
N ASP A 120 13.99 -7.80 -26.52
CA ASP A 120 15.08 -6.86 -26.85
C ASP A 120 16.29 -7.54 -27.53
N GLY A 121 16.03 -8.53 -28.39
CA GLY A 121 17.05 -9.28 -29.12
C GLY A 121 17.75 -10.40 -28.32
N ASN A 122 17.36 -10.64 -27.07
CA ASN A 122 17.88 -11.72 -26.24
C ASN A 122 16.81 -12.78 -25.98
N TRP A 123 17.18 -14.05 -26.04
CA TRP A 123 16.31 -15.14 -25.61
C TRP A 123 16.34 -15.21 -24.09
N LEU A 124 15.18 -15.08 -23.47
CA LEU A 124 14.99 -15.21 -22.03
C LEU A 124 14.21 -16.50 -21.75
N GLY A 125 14.64 -17.24 -20.73
CA GLY A 125 13.92 -18.38 -20.18
C GLY A 125 13.27 -18.04 -18.85
N GLU A 126 12.22 -18.77 -18.50
CA GLU A 126 11.51 -18.65 -17.22
C GLU A 126 11.72 -19.91 -16.38
N ALA A 127 12.07 -19.74 -15.10
CA ALA A 127 12.15 -20.83 -14.14
C ALA A 127 11.25 -20.52 -12.93
N THR A 128 10.45 -21.48 -12.51
CA THR A 128 9.61 -21.34 -11.31
C THR A 128 10.32 -21.92 -10.09
N PHE A 129 10.27 -21.18 -8.98
CA PHE A 129 10.79 -21.60 -7.69
C PHE A 129 9.69 -21.62 -6.64
N TRP A 130 9.64 -22.69 -5.85
CA TRP A 130 8.83 -22.82 -4.64
C TRP A 130 9.61 -22.29 -3.43
N LEU A 131 8.97 -21.48 -2.60
CA LEU A 131 9.60 -20.77 -1.47
C LEU A 131 9.30 -21.40 -0.10
N GLY A 132 8.52 -22.47 -0.05
CA GLY A 132 7.98 -23.01 1.21
C GLY A 132 6.60 -22.44 1.55
N GLU A 133 6.02 -22.95 2.64
CA GLU A 133 4.71 -22.53 3.19
C GLU A 133 4.82 -21.96 4.62
N ASP A 134 5.97 -22.14 5.26
CA ASP A 134 6.24 -21.84 6.68
C ASP A 134 7.09 -20.57 6.86
N LEU A 135 7.05 -19.64 5.89
CA LEU A 135 7.75 -18.37 6.03
C LEU A 135 7.13 -17.54 7.19
N PRO A 136 7.96 -16.90 8.02
CA PRO A 136 7.47 -16.05 9.10
C PRO A 136 6.78 -14.81 8.53
N LEU A 137 5.95 -14.14 9.33
CA LEU A 137 5.44 -12.82 8.99
C LEU A 137 6.59 -11.82 8.84
N GLY A 138 6.49 -10.90 7.89
CA GLY A 138 7.46 -9.83 7.78
C GLY A 138 7.83 -9.41 6.36
N TYR A 139 8.87 -8.59 6.28
CA TYR A 139 9.45 -8.05 5.05
C TYR A 139 10.77 -8.75 4.74
N HIS A 140 10.73 -9.69 3.81
CA HIS A 140 11.87 -10.49 3.36
C HIS A 140 12.31 -10.04 1.98
N LYS A 141 13.41 -10.61 1.50
CA LYS A 141 13.92 -10.39 0.15
C LYS A 141 14.05 -11.71 -0.59
N LEU A 142 13.64 -11.71 -1.84
CA LEU A 142 13.90 -12.78 -2.80
C LEU A 142 15.17 -12.41 -3.59
N ILE A 143 16.18 -13.27 -3.53
CA ILE A 143 17.49 -13.03 -4.11
C ILE A 143 17.74 -14.03 -5.23
N ALA A 144 17.99 -13.56 -6.45
CA ALA A 144 18.43 -14.39 -7.57
C ALA A 144 19.85 -14.01 -8.00
N ASN A 145 20.71 -15.01 -8.11
CA ASN A 145 22.09 -14.86 -8.58
C ASN A 145 22.28 -15.61 -9.90
N THR A 146 22.69 -14.90 -10.95
CA THR A 146 22.92 -15.46 -12.28
C THR A 146 24.07 -14.73 -12.96
N GLN A 147 24.97 -15.46 -13.63
CA GLN A 147 26.09 -14.88 -14.39
C GLN A 147 26.91 -13.82 -13.62
N GLY A 148 27.11 -14.02 -12.30
CA GLY A 148 27.85 -13.09 -11.44
C GLY A 148 27.11 -11.79 -11.07
N ARG A 149 25.81 -11.69 -11.38
CA ARG A 149 24.93 -10.58 -10.99
C ARG A 149 23.91 -11.03 -9.96
N THR A 150 23.53 -10.12 -9.08
CA THR A 150 22.50 -10.32 -8.05
C THR A 150 21.32 -9.41 -8.33
N SER A 151 20.13 -9.99 -8.36
CA SER A 151 18.84 -9.29 -8.47
C SER A 151 18.04 -9.53 -7.20
N VAL A 152 17.32 -8.51 -6.75
CA VAL A 152 16.57 -8.52 -5.49
C VAL A 152 15.13 -8.05 -5.73
N GLY A 153 14.17 -8.80 -5.19
CA GLY A 153 12.78 -8.41 -5.07
C GLY A 153 12.29 -8.50 -3.62
N TRP A 154 11.20 -7.81 -3.29
CA TRP A 154 10.58 -7.93 -1.97
C TRP A 154 9.73 -9.19 -1.87
N LEU A 155 9.74 -9.84 -0.71
CA LEU A 155 8.83 -10.92 -0.35
C LEU A 155 8.15 -10.55 0.97
N ILE A 156 6.85 -10.29 0.94
CA ILE A 156 6.09 -9.83 2.10
C ILE A 156 5.11 -10.92 2.51
N ILE A 157 5.23 -11.39 3.75
CA ILE A 157 4.35 -12.41 4.30
C ILE A 157 3.38 -11.75 5.28
N THR A 158 2.09 -11.82 4.98
CA THR A 158 1.02 -11.19 5.75
C THR A 158 0.24 -12.21 6.57
N PRO A 159 -0.33 -11.82 7.72
CA PRO A 159 -1.25 -12.70 8.43
C PRO A 159 -2.52 -12.90 7.60
N ASN A 160 -3.13 -14.08 7.69
CA ASN A 160 -4.46 -14.35 7.10
C ASN A 160 -5.58 -13.64 7.87
N PHE A 161 -5.33 -13.24 9.12
CA PHE A 161 -6.26 -12.54 9.99
C PHE A 161 -5.50 -11.68 11.00
N VAL A 162 -5.83 -10.39 11.07
CA VAL A 162 -5.18 -9.43 12.00
C VAL A 162 -5.60 -9.67 13.46
N GLY A 163 -6.68 -10.45 13.68
CA GLY A 163 -7.25 -10.63 15.02
C GLY A 163 -8.29 -9.57 15.36
N LEU A 164 -9.06 -9.84 16.42
CA LEU A 164 -9.77 -8.81 17.16
C LEU A 164 -8.94 -8.46 18.41
N PRO A 165 -9.01 -7.22 18.92
CA PRO A 165 -8.44 -6.90 20.23
C PRO A 165 -8.96 -7.89 21.28
N GLU A 166 -8.11 -8.30 22.23
CA GLU A 166 -8.46 -9.28 23.26
C GLU A 166 -9.71 -8.88 24.06
N THR A 167 -9.90 -7.57 24.29
CA THR A 167 -11.06 -7.01 24.97
C THR A 167 -12.39 -7.30 24.27
N MET A 168 -12.36 -7.62 22.97
CA MET A 168 -13.54 -7.95 22.14
C MET A 168 -13.76 -9.46 21.99
N ALA A 169 -12.90 -10.32 22.53
CA ALA A 169 -12.97 -11.77 22.35
C ALA A 169 -14.16 -12.37 23.13
N GLY A 170 -15.36 -12.30 22.54
CA GLY A 170 -16.62 -12.78 23.12
C GLY A 170 -17.44 -11.71 23.85
N ASN A 171 -16.96 -10.47 23.92
CA ASN A 171 -17.62 -9.36 24.61
C ASN A 171 -18.05 -8.27 23.63
N ARG A 172 -19.16 -7.59 23.93
CA ARG A 172 -19.53 -6.34 23.26
C ARG A 172 -18.80 -5.19 23.94
N VAL A 173 -18.01 -4.44 23.18
CA VAL A 173 -17.42 -3.17 23.62
C VAL A 173 -18.11 -2.00 22.90
N TRP A 174 -18.14 -0.87 23.57
CA TRP A 174 -18.61 0.39 23.02
C TRP A 174 -17.56 1.47 23.24
N GLY A 175 -17.66 2.58 22.52
CA GLY A 175 -16.73 3.69 22.62
C GLY A 175 -17.33 4.98 22.10
N TYR A 176 -16.60 6.07 22.28
CA TYR A 176 -16.98 7.37 21.74
C TYR A 176 -16.42 7.56 20.33
N ALA A 177 -17.16 8.29 19.50
CA ALA A 177 -16.66 8.81 18.22
C ALA A 177 -16.73 10.34 18.26
N THR A 178 -15.59 11.00 18.20
CA THR A 178 -15.50 12.46 18.37
C THR A 178 -14.67 13.10 17.27
N GLN A 179 -15.10 14.28 16.83
CA GLN A 179 -14.24 15.18 16.06
C GLN A 179 -13.36 15.94 17.06
N LEU A 180 -12.10 15.53 17.24
CA LEU A 180 -11.22 16.01 18.32
C LEU A 180 -11.12 17.54 18.31
N TYR A 181 -11.00 18.13 17.12
CA TYR A 181 -10.91 19.58 16.97
C TYR A 181 -12.10 20.35 17.57
N SER A 182 -13.26 19.71 17.78
CA SER A 182 -14.46 20.31 18.37
C SER A 182 -14.61 20.09 19.87
N VAL A 183 -13.79 19.24 20.50
CA VAL A 183 -13.88 18.89 21.92
C VAL A 183 -12.82 19.66 22.69
N ARG A 184 -13.25 20.61 23.52
CA ARG A 184 -12.35 21.54 24.21
C ARG A 184 -12.46 21.39 25.73
N SER A 185 -11.33 21.50 26.41
CA SER A 185 -11.27 21.82 27.84
C SER A 185 -11.17 23.34 28.06
N ALA A 186 -11.10 23.74 29.32
CA ALA A 186 -10.84 25.14 29.69
C ALA A 186 -9.44 25.62 29.28
N GLU A 187 -8.48 24.70 29.15
CA GLU A 187 -7.08 24.97 28.83
C GLU A 187 -6.79 24.90 27.32
N SER A 188 -7.75 24.46 26.50
CA SER A 188 -7.59 24.35 25.06
C SER A 188 -7.41 25.71 24.37
N TRP A 189 -6.47 25.79 23.41
CA TRP A 189 -6.21 26.98 22.58
C TRP A 189 -7.24 27.13 21.44
N GLY A 190 -8.52 27.20 21.77
CA GLY A 190 -9.60 27.39 20.80
C GLY A 190 -10.04 26.14 20.04
N ILE A 191 -9.24 25.08 20.07
CA ILE A 191 -9.43 23.78 19.39
C ILE A 191 -9.06 22.65 20.37
N GLY A 192 -9.70 21.48 20.24
CA GLY A 192 -9.27 20.31 20.99
C GLY A 192 -7.89 19.80 20.57
N ASP A 193 -7.04 19.49 21.54
CA ASP A 193 -5.64 19.07 21.35
C ASP A 193 -5.37 17.64 21.87
N LEU A 194 -4.11 17.17 21.79
CA LEU A 194 -3.72 15.83 22.23
C LEU A 194 -3.82 15.62 23.76
N THR A 195 -3.79 16.69 24.54
CA THR A 195 -4.02 16.62 25.99
C THR A 195 -5.52 16.46 26.26
N ASP A 196 -6.37 17.20 25.56
CA ASP A 196 -7.83 17.00 25.62
C ASP A 196 -8.23 15.57 25.21
N LEU A 197 -7.53 15.01 24.21
CA LEU A 197 -7.71 13.62 23.80
C LEU A 197 -7.39 12.64 24.92
N ALA A 198 -6.26 12.85 25.62
CA ALA A 198 -5.85 12.02 26.75
C ALA A 198 -6.85 12.11 27.90
N ASP A 199 -7.26 13.33 28.28
CA ASP A 199 -8.24 13.57 29.34
C ASP A 199 -9.58 12.91 29.02
N LEU A 200 -10.07 13.05 27.78
CA LEU A 200 -11.31 12.42 27.33
C LEU A 200 -11.22 10.89 27.38
N ALA A 201 -10.10 10.31 26.94
CA ALA A 201 -9.88 8.87 26.97
C ALA A 201 -9.86 8.32 28.42
N VAL A 202 -9.15 9.00 29.32
CA VAL A 202 -9.09 8.62 30.75
C VAL A 202 -10.47 8.72 31.38
N TRP A 203 -11.17 9.84 31.21
CA TRP A 203 -12.51 10.04 31.74
C TRP A 203 -13.50 9.00 31.21
N ALA A 204 -13.50 8.73 29.90
CA ALA A 204 -14.40 7.79 29.28
C ALA A 204 -14.17 6.35 29.76
N SER A 205 -12.90 5.95 29.92
CA SER A 205 -12.56 4.63 30.42
C SER A 205 -12.90 4.48 31.91
N ALA A 206 -12.45 5.40 32.78
CA ALA A 206 -12.64 5.28 34.23
C ALA A 206 -14.10 5.43 34.67
N ASN A 207 -14.85 6.36 34.08
CA ASN A 207 -16.19 6.67 34.55
C ASN A 207 -17.29 5.89 33.83
N GLN A 208 -17.02 5.41 32.62
CA GLN A 208 -18.04 4.79 31.78
C GLN A 208 -17.64 3.45 31.18
N GLN A 209 -16.41 2.99 31.40
CA GLN A 209 -15.92 1.71 30.88
C GLN A 209 -16.00 1.66 29.34
N ALA A 210 -15.82 2.82 28.68
CA ALA A 210 -15.67 2.88 27.24
C ALA A 210 -14.39 2.14 26.83
N GLY A 211 -14.49 1.27 25.83
CA GLY A 211 -13.40 0.41 25.36
C GLY A 211 -12.52 1.06 24.28
N TYR A 212 -12.99 2.14 23.65
CA TYR A 212 -12.22 2.88 22.66
C TYR A 212 -12.72 4.33 22.50
N LEU A 213 -11.87 5.15 21.88
CA LEU A 213 -12.19 6.49 21.41
C LEU A 213 -11.76 6.60 19.94
N LEU A 214 -12.74 6.75 19.04
CA LEU A 214 -12.53 6.98 17.62
C LEU A 214 -12.48 8.49 17.36
N ILE A 215 -11.44 8.93 16.67
CA ILE A 215 -11.23 10.34 16.32
C ILE A 215 -11.15 10.55 14.80
N ASN A 216 -11.22 11.81 14.40
CA ASN A 216 -10.91 12.21 13.02
C ASN A 216 -9.43 11.96 12.68
N PRO A 217 -9.09 11.85 11.38
CA PRO A 217 -7.68 11.80 10.97
C PRO A 217 -6.89 13.01 11.50
N LEU A 218 -5.72 12.77 12.06
CA LEU A 218 -4.82 13.81 12.60
C LEU A 218 -3.70 14.18 11.62
N TYR A 219 -3.91 13.92 10.34
CA TYR A 219 -2.89 14.07 9.31
C TYR A 219 -2.44 15.51 9.11
N ALA A 220 -1.14 15.71 8.88
CA ALA A 220 -0.56 17.02 8.68
C ALA A 220 -1.13 17.72 7.44
N SER A 221 -1.47 18.99 7.64
CA SER A 221 -1.95 19.91 6.63
C SER A 221 -0.83 20.85 6.17
N GLN A 222 -1.14 22.04 5.65
CA GLN A 222 -0.14 23.07 5.33
C GLN A 222 0.66 23.44 6.59
N SER A 223 1.94 23.82 6.41
CA SER A 223 2.81 24.24 7.51
C SER A 223 2.53 25.66 8.02
N ALA A 224 1.69 26.43 7.32
CA ALA A 224 1.31 27.79 7.67
C ALA A 224 -0.11 28.10 7.17
N PRO A 225 -0.80 29.09 7.76
CA PRO A 225 -2.13 29.50 7.32
C PRO A 225 -2.18 30.01 5.86
N PRO A 226 -3.33 29.88 5.18
CA PRO A 226 -4.56 29.25 5.64
C PRO A 226 -4.43 27.71 5.69
N LEU A 227 -4.94 27.11 6.75
CA LEU A 227 -4.95 25.66 6.93
C LEU A 227 -6.22 25.08 6.32
N GLU A 228 -6.10 23.94 5.63
CA GLU A 228 -7.24 23.15 5.16
C GLU A 228 -8.06 22.66 6.37
N PRO A 229 -9.35 23.05 6.50
CA PRO A 229 -10.19 22.64 7.61
C PRO A 229 -10.61 21.16 7.55
N SER A 230 -10.61 20.53 6.36
CA SER A 230 -11.00 19.14 6.21
C SER A 230 -9.87 18.17 6.61
N PRO A 231 -10.06 17.30 7.62
CA PRO A 231 -9.07 16.28 7.98
C PRO A 231 -8.91 15.19 6.90
N TYR A 232 -9.77 15.17 5.89
CA TYR A 232 -9.77 14.18 4.80
C TYR A 232 -9.08 14.67 3.53
N LEU A 233 -8.60 15.94 3.51
CA LEU A 233 -7.78 16.49 2.43
C LEU A 233 -6.40 16.94 2.96
N PRO A 234 -5.61 16.04 3.57
CA PRO A 234 -4.32 16.42 4.15
C PRO A 234 -3.23 16.59 3.09
N ALA A 235 -2.16 17.31 3.45
CA ALA A 235 -0.95 17.36 2.64
C ALA A 235 -0.19 16.02 2.65
N THR A 236 -0.36 15.22 3.71
CA THR A 236 0.29 13.92 3.86
C THR A 236 -0.50 13.00 4.79
N ARG A 237 -0.56 11.70 4.49
CA ARG A 237 -1.15 10.67 5.37
C ARG A 237 -0.13 10.00 6.30
N ARG A 238 1.11 10.51 6.36
CA ARG A 238 2.20 9.91 7.17
C ARG A 238 2.50 10.67 8.45
N TYR A 239 2.49 12.00 8.40
CA TYR A 239 2.85 12.86 9.52
C TYR A 239 1.61 13.44 10.19
N ILE A 240 1.73 13.82 11.47
CA ILE A 240 0.64 14.34 12.30
C ILE A 240 0.63 15.88 12.25
N ASN A 241 -0.56 16.48 12.28
CA ASN A 241 -0.75 17.93 12.26
C ASN A 241 -0.31 18.57 13.59
N PRO A 242 0.68 19.49 13.57
CA PRO A 242 1.14 20.17 14.78
C PRO A 242 0.07 21.04 15.48
N ILE A 243 -1.05 21.37 14.83
CA ILE A 243 -2.14 22.15 15.43
C ILE A 243 -2.74 21.47 16.69
N TYR A 244 -2.58 20.16 16.82
CA TYR A 244 -3.07 19.39 17.98
C TYR A 244 -2.06 19.35 19.13
N LEU A 245 -0.91 20.01 19.04
CA LEU A 245 0.02 20.14 20.16
C LEU A 245 -0.51 21.17 21.15
N ARG A 246 -0.46 20.85 22.44
CA ARG A 246 -0.61 21.83 23.52
C ARG A 246 0.76 22.48 23.79
N PRO A 247 0.98 23.77 23.47
CA PRO A 247 2.29 24.40 23.64
C PRO A 247 2.83 24.31 25.07
N GLU A 248 1.96 24.38 26.07
CA GLU A 248 2.31 24.29 27.50
C GLU A 248 2.96 22.96 27.89
N GLU A 249 2.60 21.88 27.21
CA GLU A 249 3.13 20.53 27.45
C GLU A 249 4.46 20.29 26.74
N VAL A 250 4.90 21.21 25.88
CA VAL A 250 6.17 21.09 25.17
C VAL A 250 7.33 21.37 26.13
N ILE A 251 8.27 20.42 26.21
CA ILE A 251 9.48 20.57 27.04
C ILE A 251 10.19 21.89 26.71
N GLY A 252 10.36 22.73 27.72
CA GLY A 252 11.04 24.02 27.61
C GLY A 252 10.11 25.22 27.47
N TYR A 253 8.79 25.01 27.30
CA TYR A 253 7.81 26.10 27.26
C TYR A 253 7.89 27.00 28.51
N HIS A 254 7.92 26.42 29.70
CA HIS A 254 8.03 27.19 30.96
C HIS A 254 9.38 27.91 31.16
N LYS A 255 10.37 27.66 30.30
CA LYS A 255 11.65 28.41 30.31
C LYS A 255 11.59 29.65 29.43
N LEU A 256 10.54 29.81 28.62
CA LEU A 256 10.34 31.00 27.81
C LEU A 256 10.04 32.20 28.73
N PRO A 257 10.49 33.41 28.37
CA PRO A 257 10.01 34.63 29.03
C PRO A 257 8.49 34.69 28.96
N GLU A 258 7.84 35.22 30.00
CA GLU A 258 6.38 35.33 30.11
C GLU A 258 5.72 35.96 28.86
N ALA A 259 6.39 36.97 28.28
CA ALA A 259 5.94 37.62 27.03
C ALA A 259 5.84 36.68 25.81
N LYS A 260 6.48 35.51 25.85
CA LYS A 260 6.46 34.49 24.78
C LYS A 260 5.64 33.24 25.14
N GLN A 261 5.02 33.20 26.31
CA GLN A 261 4.17 32.08 26.73
C GLN A 261 2.74 32.22 26.17
N ALA A 262 2.35 33.37 25.61
CA ALA A 262 1.01 33.62 25.08
C ALA A 262 0.96 34.02 23.59
N GLU A 263 2.05 33.80 22.85
CA GLU A 263 2.18 34.06 21.41
C GLU A 263 2.25 32.72 20.64
#